data_AF-A0A191XZQ1-F1
#
_entry.id   AF-A0A191XZQ1-F1
#
_cell.length_a   1.000
_cell.length_b   1.000
_cell.length_c   1.000
_cell.angle_alpha   90.00
_cell.angle_beta   90.00
_cell.angle_gamma   90.00
#
_symmetry.space_group_name_H-M   'P 1'
#
loop_
_entity.id
_entity.type
_entity.pdbx_description
1 polymer ?
#
loop_
_entity_poly.entity_id
_entity_poly.type
_entity_poly.pdbx_seq_one_letter_code
_entity_poly.pdbx_strand_id
1 'polypeptide(L)' 'VVGLLDEVEIVHYDSDTRRAEPRQDWMIRVIEDDPQYWKRQTENSMDTQQDFKTDIEIAK' A
#
# COMPACT_ATOMS: atom_id res chain seq x y z
N VAL A 1 2.92 4.88 0.43
CA VAL A 1 1.49 5.20 0.69
C VAL A 1 1.19 4.86 2.14
N VAL A 2 0.39 5.68 2.84
CA VAL A 2 -0.05 5.41 4.22
C VAL A 2 -1.57 5.47 4.27
N GLY A 3 -2.21 4.46 4.86
CA GLY A 3 -3.64 4.42 5.10
C GLY A 3 -3.95 4.71 6.57
N LEU A 4 -4.85 5.66 6.82
CA LEU A 4 -5.28 6.06 8.16
C LEU A 4 -6.77 5.75 8.37
N LEU A 5 -7.12 5.27 9.56
CA LEU A 5 -8.49 5.19 10.06
C LEU A 5 -8.52 5.80 11.46
N ASP A 6 -9.34 6.84 11.66
CA ASP A 6 -9.38 7.61 12.91
C ASP A 6 -7.98 8.01 13.41
N GLU A 7 -7.18 8.59 12.51
CA GLU A 7 -5.79 9.04 12.75
C GLU A 7 -4.79 7.91 13.06
N VAL A 8 -5.23 6.66 13.11
CA VAL A 8 -4.37 5.49 13.33
C VAL A 8 -3.89 4.93 11.99
N GLU A 9 -2.59 4.68 11.89
CA GLU A 9 -2.01 3.98 10.73
C GLU A 9 -2.47 2.51 10.71
N ILE A 10 -3.17 2.15 9.63
CA ILE A 10 -3.71 0.79 9.42
C ILE A 10 -2.97 0.03 8.33
N VAL A 11 -2.39 0.74 7.36
CA VAL A 11 -1.62 0.17 6.24
C VAL A 11 -0.46 1.08 5.88
N HIS A 12 0.68 0.47 5.60
CA HIS A 12 1.87 1.14 5.09
C HIS A 12 2.39 0.46 3.83
N TYR A 13 2.67 1.22 2.78
CA TYR A 13 3.47 0.76 1.65
C TYR A 13 4.91 1.27 1.77
N ASP A 14 5.83 0.34 1.97
CA ASP A 14 7.27 0.57 1.99
C ASP A 14 7.80 0.49 0.56
N SER A 15 8.38 1.59 0.06
CA SER A 15 8.92 1.70 -1.30
C SER A 15 10.23 0.94 -1.51
N ASP A 16 10.99 0.70 -0.45
CA ASP A 16 12.28 0.02 -0.50
C ASP A 16 12.08 -1.49 -0.61
N THR A 17 11.20 -2.04 0.24
CA THR A 17 10.82 -3.46 0.19
C THR A 17 9.71 -3.75 -0.82
N ARG A 18 9.06 -2.72 -1.36
CA ARG A 18 7.94 -2.76 -2.31
C ARG A 18 6.78 -3.61 -1.80
N ARG A 19 6.38 -3.40 -0.55
CA ARG A 19 5.34 -4.20 0.10
C ARG A 19 4.34 -3.32 0.82
N ALA A 20 3.06 -3.64 0.64
CA ALA A 20 1.99 -3.10 1.49
C ALA A 20 1.80 -4.01 2.70
N GLU A 21 1.91 -3.44 3.90
CA GLU A 21 1.87 -4.16 5.16
C GLU A 21 0.79 -3.60 6.10
N PRO A 22 0.03 -4.47 6.79
CA PRO A 22 -0.87 -4.04 7.84
C PRO A 22 -0.08 -3.47 9.03
N ARG A 23 -0.63 -2.44 9.66
CA ARG A 23 -0.08 -1.84 10.89
C ARG A 23 -0.93 -2.10 12.13
N GLN A 24 -2.10 -2.73 11.96
CA GLN A 24 -2.97 -3.16 13.04
C GLN A 24 -3.32 -4.65 12.90
N ASP A 25 -3.43 -5.37 14.01
CA ASP A 25 -3.67 -6.82 14.01
C ASP A 25 -4.98 -7.21 13.29
N TRP A 26 -6.02 -6.41 13.46
CA TRP A 26 -7.31 -6.66 12.81
C TRP A 26 -7.24 -6.49 11.29
N MET A 27 -6.30 -5.70 10.76
CA MET A 27 -6.10 -5.60 9.31
C MET A 27 -5.52 -6.89 8.73
N ILE A 28 -4.69 -7.63 9.47
CA ILE A 28 -4.12 -8.90 8.98
C ILE A 28 -5.25 -9.87 8.60
N ARG A 29 -6.35 -9.86 9.36
CA ARG A 29 -7.48 -10.78 9.22
C ARG A 29 -8.28 -10.62 7.93
N VAL A 30 -8.08 -9.54 7.17
CA VAL A 30 -8.72 -9.36 5.85
C VAL A 30 -8.43 -10.54 4.89
N ILE A 31 -7.33 -11.26 5.10
CA ILE A 31 -6.98 -12.45 4.32
C ILE A 31 -7.92 -13.64 4.54
N GLU A 32 -8.68 -13.64 5.66
CA GLU A 32 -9.70 -14.66 5.94
C GLU A 32 -10.82 -14.60 4.89
N ASP A 33 -11.19 -13.38 4.45
CA ASP A 33 -12.23 -13.14 3.45
C ASP A 33 -11.68 -12.96 2.02
N ASP A 34 -10.53 -12.29 1.87
CA ASP A 34 -9.83 -12.08 0.60
C ASP A 34 -8.34 -12.45 0.73
N PRO A 35 -7.97 -13.71 0.43
CA PRO A 35 -6.59 -14.19 0.51
C PRO A 35 -5.61 -13.44 -0.42
N GLN A 36 -6.11 -12.70 -1.42
CA GLN A 36 -5.29 -11.94 -2.37
C GLN A 36 -5.20 -10.45 -2.05
N TYR A 37 -5.85 -9.98 -0.98
CA TYR A 37 -5.96 -8.57 -0.63
C TYR A 37 -4.59 -7.86 -0.62
N TRP A 38 -3.64 -8.37 0.16
CA TRP A 38 -2.32 -7.74 0.30
C TRP A 38 -1.48 -7.77 -0.98
N LYS A 39 -1.63 -8.82 -1.79
CA LYS A 39 -0.98 -8.90 -3.11
C LYS A 39 -1.48 -7.77 -4.00
N ARG A 40 -2.81 -7.63 -4.09
CA ARG A 40 -3.46 -6.57 -4.88
C ARG A 40 -3.11 -5.17 -4.37
N GLN A 41 -3.10 -4.94 -3.05
CA GLN A 41 -2.70 -3.64 -2.49
C GLN A 41 -1.23 -3.30 -2.78
N THR A 42 -0.35 -4.31 -2.76
CA THR A 42 1.05 -4.14 -3.11
C THR A 42 1.21 -3.78 -4.59
N GLU A 43 0.56 -4.52 -5.48
CA GLU A 43 0.58 -4.26 -6.93
C GLU A 43 0.07 -2.85 -7.27
N ASN A 44 -1.10 -2.47 -6.74
CA ASN A 44 -1.66 -1.13 -6.93
C ASN A 44 -0.71 -0.02 -6.45
N SER A 45 -0.04 -0.23 -5.31
CA SER A 45 0.91 0.74 -4.76
C SER A 45 2.19 0.84 -5.59
N MET A 46 2.64 -0.28 -6.17
CA MET A 46 3.78 -0.31 -7.10
C MET A 46 3.47 0.44 -8.39
N ASP A 47 2.28 0.24 -8.96
CA ASP A 47 1.82 0.96 -10.16
C ASP A 47 1.76 2.46 -9.89
N THR A 48 1.11 2.84 -8.79
CA THR A 48 1.03 4.25 -8.34
C THR A 48 2.42 4.86 -8.17
N GLN A 49 3.37 4.13 -7.59
CA GLN A 49 4.75 4.62 -7.44
C GLN A 49 5.42 4.87 -8.81
N GLN A 50 5.16 4.02 -9.81
CA GLN A 50 5.73 4.18 -11.15
C GLN A 50 5.11 5.36 -11.91
N ASP A 51 3.81 5.58 -11.76
CA ASP A 51 3.11 6.72 -12.32
C ASP A 51 3.66 8.03 -11.76
N PHE A 52 3.75 8.16 -10.43
CA PHE A 52 4.30 9.37 -9.81
C PHE A 52 5.77 9.63 -10.17
N LYS A 53 6.59 8.59 -10.33
CA LYS A 53 7.97 8.75 -10.84
C LYS A 53 7.95 9.36 -12.23
N THR A 54 7.08 8.87 -13.11
CA THR A 54 6.94 9.37 -14.48
C THR A 54 6.46 10.82 -14.49
N ASP A 55 5.43 11.14 -13.71
CA ASP A 55 4.88 12.49 -13.61
C ASP A 55 5.90 13.50 -13.10
N ILE A 56 6.71 13.11 -12.11
CA ILE A 56 7.80 13.95 -11.59
C ILE A 56 8.84 14.22 -12.68
N GLU A 57 9.21 13.23 -13.49
CA GLU A 57 10.14 13.46 -14.60
C GLU A 57 9.55 14.36 -15.69
N ILE A 58 8.23 14.27 -15.94
CA ILE A 58 7.54 15.14 -16.91
C ILE A 58 7.43 16.58 -16.41
N ALA A 59 7.21 16.78 -15.10
CA ALA A 59 6.99 18.09 -14.51
C ALA A 59 8.27 18.90 -14.23
N LYS A 60 9.45 18.29 -14.34
CA LYS A 60 10.77 18.94 -14.18
C LYS A 60 11.12 19.83 -15.36
#